data_AF-A0A7S7YTF7-F1
#
_entry.id   AF-A0A7S7YTF7-F1
#
_cell.length_a   1.000
_cell.length_b   1.000
_cell.length_c   1.000
_cell.angle_alpha   90.00
_cell.angle_beta   90.00
_cell.angle_gamma   90.00
#
_symmetry.space_group_name_H-M   'P 1'
#
loop_
_entity.id
_entity.type
_entity.pdbx_description
1 polymer ?
#
loop_
_entity_poly.entity_id
_entity_poly.type
_entity_poly.pdbx_seq_one_letter_code
_entity_poly.pdbx_strand_id
1 'polypeptide(L)'
;MSIETAVLLRMIGYVLFLVLPMFVPFFKGLCRKPFKVLTRYTLCVVLMYLALAAPVYNLNYQLDLVVAQMDRDGNGSISPVEEATWTETEIKARKMRVADGGRNVFGYALAPYLALTYSAIVFLMTYLSIWLFGKIKTRVF
;
A
#
# COMPACT_ATOMS: atom_id res chain seq x y z
N MET A 1 10.49 -9.83 15.57
CA MET A 1 9.70 -8.58 15.59
C MET A 1 8.27 -8.98 15.89
N SER A 2 7.62 -8.41 16.90
CA SER A 2 6.22 -8.75 17.18
C SER A 2 5.32 -8.18 16.07
N ILE A 3 4.18 -8.82 15.83
CA ILE A 3 3.19 -8.35 14.85
C ILE A 3 2.80 -6.89 15.15
N GLU A 4 2.66 -6.57 16.44
CA GLU A 4 2.37 -5.21 16.93
C GLU A 4 3.45 -4.21 16.53
N THR A 5 4.74 -4.54 16.69
CA THR A 5 5.83 -3.63 16.28
C THR A 5 5.82 -3.39 14.77
N ALA A 6 5.49 -4.41 13.95
CA ALA A 6 5.40 -4.26 12.49
C ALA A 6 4.22 -3.39 12.05
N VAL A 7 3.07 -3.53 12.72
CA VAL A 7 1.88 -2.69 12.48
C VAL A 7 2.17 -1.24 12.86
N LEU A 8 2.80 -1.01 14.00
CA LEU A 8 3.12 0.32 14.50
C LEU A 8 4.14 1.03 13.59
N LEU A 9 5.16 0.30 13.10
CA LEU A 9 6.12 0.83 12.13
C LEU A 9 5.45 1.22 10.80
N ARG A 10 4.47 0.42 10.32
CA ARG A 10 3.67 0.76 9.13
C ARG A 10 2.85 2.02 9.35
N MET A 11 2.16 2.13 10.48
CA MET A 11 1.33 3.30 10.80
C MET A 11 2.16 4.59 10.85
N ILE A 12 3.32 4.57 11.53
CA ILE A 12 4.23 5.73 11.57
C ILE A 12 4.70 6.09 10.15
N GLY A 13 5.10 5.09 9.35
CA GLY A 13 5.49 5.32 7.96
C GLY A 13 4.38 5.97 7.14
N TYR A 14 3.14 5.52 7.28
CA TYR A 14 1.99 6.10 6.57
C TYR A 14 1.76 7.56 6.95
N VAL A 15 1.88 7.91 8.23
CA VAL A 15 1.75 9.29 8.71
C VAL A 15 2.81 10.18 8.08
N LEU A 16 4.07 9.73 8.00
CA LEU A 16 5.13 10.49 7.35
C LEU A 16 4.82 10.76 5.87
N PHE A 17 4.40 9.74 5.11
CA PHE A 17 4.04 9.94 3.70
C PHE A 17 2.79 10.81 3.51
N LEU A 18 1.84 10.78 4.44
CA LEU A 18 0.64 11.61 4.35
C LEU A 18 0.94 13.09 4.65
N VAL A 19 1.86 13.36 5.58
CA VAL A 19 2.09 14.71 6.11
C VAL A 19 3.27 15.41 5.40
N LEU A 20 4.33 14.69 5.06
CA LEU A 20 5.57 15.26 4.49
C LEU A 20 5.33 16.03 3.16
N PRO A 21 4.56 15.52 2.19
CA PRO A 21 4.32 16.22 0.92
C PRO A 21 3.52 17.51 1.09
N MET A 22 2.79 17.67 2.20
CA MET A 22 2.08 18.91 2.51
C MET A 22 2.94 19.96 3.19
N PHE A 23 4.00 19.57 3.90
CA PHE A 23 4.92 20.55 4.50
C PHE A 23 5.62 21.41 3.44
N VAL A 24 5.97 20.81 2.29
CA VAL A 24 6.63 21.51 1.17
C VAL A 24 5.83 22.72 0.66
N PRO A 25 4.54 22.60 0.29
CA PRO A 25 3.74 23.75 -0.14
C PRO A 25 3.34 24.70 1.00
N PHE A 26 3.28 24.23 2.25
CA PHE A 26 2.97 25.06 3.41
C PHE A 26 4.13 26.00 3.78
N PHE A 27 5.35 25.49 3.91
CA PHE A 27 6.54 26.28 4.25
C PHE A 27 6.96 27.26 3.16
N LYS A 28 6.74 26.92 1.88
CA LYS A 28 7.03 27.83 0.77
C LYS A 28 5.98 28.94 0.57
N GLY A 29 4.96 29.03 1.44
CA GLY A 29 3.91 30.05 1.34
C GLY A 29 3.05 29.96 0.06
N LEU A 30 3.15 28.85 -0.67
CA LEU A 30 2.47 28.66 -1.94
C LEU A 30 0.97 28.37 -1.75
N CYS A 31 0.57 27.96 -0.55
CA CYS A 31 -0.78 27.51 -0.27
C CYS A 31 -1.52 28.38 0.75
N ARG A 32 -2.36 29.30 0.26
CA ARG A 32 -3.26 30.12 1.10
C ARG A 32 -4.46 29.34 1.67
N LYS A 33 -4.72 28.11 1.19
CA LYS A 33 -5.87 27.27 1.59
C LYS A 33 -5.43 25.81 1.82
N PRO A 34 -4.69 25.54 2.92
CA PRO A 34 -4.05 24.24 3.17
C PRO A 34 -5.05 23.08 3.23
N PHE A 35 -6.23 23.29 3.81
CA PHE A 35 -7.27 22.26 3.90
C PHE A 35 -7.78 21.73 2.55
N LYS A 36 -7.95 22.61 1.54
CA LYS A 36 -8.41 22.17 0.21
C LYS A 36 -7.36 21.34 -0.53
N VAL A 37 -6.09 21.57 -0.20
CA VAL A 37 -4.97 20.85 -0.81
C VAL A 37 -4.73 19.52 -0.10
N LEU A 38 -4.85 19.52 1.23
CA LEU A 38 -4.88 18.30 2.04
C LEU A 38 -5.97 17.35 1.56
N THR A 39 -7.23 17.79 1.41
CA THR A 39 -8.32 16.91 1.00
C THR A 39 -8.10 16.29 -0.38
N ARG A 40 -7.57 17.05 -1.34
CA ARG A 40 -7.22 16.53 -2.68
C ARG A 40 -6.08 15.53 -2.62
N TYR A 41 -5.07 15.80 -1.79
CA TYR A 41 -3.94 14.90 -1.60
C TYR A 41 -4.38 13.59 -0.95
N THR A 42 -5.13 13.67 0.15
CA THR A 42 -5.69 12.49 0.83
C THR A 42 -6.57 11.67 -0.10
N LEU A 43 -7.41 12.32 -0.91
CA LEU A 43 -8.24 11.62 -1.90
C LEU A 43 -7.36 10.87 -2.92
N CYS A 44 -6.28 11.49 -3.41
CA CYS A 44 -5.35 10.85 -4.34
C CYS A 44 -4.67 9.63 -3.72
N VAL A 45 -4.21 9.75 -2.47
CA VAL A 45 -3.63 8.63 -1.71
C VAL A 45 -4.64 7.49 -1.54
N VAL A 46 -5.88 7.80 -1.15
CA VAL A 46 -6.94 6.79 -0.98
C VAL A 46 -7.23 6.09 -2.31
N LEU A 47 -7.36 6.82 -3.41
CA LEU A 47 -7.61 6.23 -4.72
C LEU A 47 -6.45 5.34 -5.17
N MET A 48 -5.20 5.75 -4.97
CA MET A 48 -4.03 4.93 -5.31
C MET A 48 -3.91 3.69 -4.41
N TYR A 49 -4.27 3.81 -3.15
CA TYR A 49 -4.36 2.65 -2.26
C TYR A 49 -5.41 1.65 -2.75
N LEU A 50 -6.61 2.13 -3.12
CA LEU A 50 -7.66 1.29 -3.67
C LEU A 50 -7.29 0.67 -5.02
N ALA A 51 -6.49 1.36 -5.84
CA ALA A 51 -6.08 0.86 -7.15
C ALA A 51 -4.94 -0.17 -7.09
N LEU A 52 -4.01 -0.02 -6.13
CA LEU A 52 -2.79 -0.84 -6.06
C LEU A 52 -2.76 -1.80 -4.88
N ALA A 53 -3.02 -1.30 -3.67
CA ALA A 53 -2.91 -2.12 -2.48
C ALA A 53 -4.12 -3.04 -2.31
N ALA A 54 -5.35 -2.54 -2.52
CA ALA A 54 -6.55 -3.33 -2.29
C ALA A 54 -6.66 -4.59 -3.19
N PRO A 55 -6.38 -4.55 -4.50
CA PRO A 55 -6.44 -5.74 -5.34
C PRO A 55 -5.37 -6.76 -4.94
N VAL A 56 -4.17 -6.30 -4.58
CA VAL A 56 -3.06 -7.16 -4.15
C VAL A 56 -3.34 -7.82 -2.81
N TYR A 57 -3.90 -7.07 -1.85
CA TYR A 57 -4.38 -7.63 -0.58
C TYR A 57 -5.48 -8.66 -0.80
N ASN A 58 -6.46 -8.37 -1.66
CA ASN A 58 -7.54 -9.31 -1.95
C ASN A 58 -7.01 -10.62 -2.59
N LEU A 59 -6.06 -10.52 -3.53
CA LEU A 59 -5.50 -11.69 -4.21
C LEU A 59 -4.67 -12.57 -3.27
N ASN A 60 -3.97 -11.97 -2.30
CA ASN A 60 -3.24 -12.72 -1.28
C ASN A 60 -4.18 -13.29 -0.22
N TYR A 61 -5.20 -12.54 0.21
CA TYR A 61 -6.18 -12.98 1.20
C TYR A 61 -6.94 -14.23 0.75
N GLN A 62 -7.36 -14.31 -0.51
CA GLN A 62 -8.01 -15.51 -1.07
C GLN A 62 -7.09 -16.74 -0.99
N LEU A 63 -5.79 -16.56 -1.24
CA LEU A 63 -4.82 -17.64 -1.17
C LEU A 63 -4.54 -18.07 0.28
N ASP A 64 -4.51 -17.09 1.20
CA ASP A 64 -4.33 -17.31 2.63
C ASP A 64 -5.53 -18.07 3.23
N LEU A 65 -6.76 -17.78 2.78
CA LEU A 65 -7.97 -18.51 3.17
C LEU A 65 -7.91 -19.99 2.76
N VAL A 66 -7.52 -20.28 1.52
CA VAL A 66 -7.40 -21.67 1.04
C VAL A 66 -6.39 -22.43 1.89
N VAL A 67 -5.23 -21.83 2.18
CA VAL A 67 -4.21 -22.50 3.00
C VAL A 67 -4.62 -22.60 4.47
N ALA A 68 -5.39 -21.66 5.01
CA ALA A 68 -5.96 -21.79 6.35
C ALA A 68 -6.93 -22.97 6.45
N GLN A 69 -7.65 -23.30 5.37
CA GLN A 69 -8.54 -24.48 5.31
C GLN A 69 -7.79 -25.81 5.15
N MET A 70 -6.49 -25.77 4.83
CA MET A 70 -5.64 -26.96 4.71
C MET A 70 -5.17 -27.50 6.07
N ASP A 71 -5.25 -26.68 7.12
CA ASP A 71 -5.11 -27.10 8.52
C ASP A 71 -6.48 -27.64 8.97
N ARG A 72 -6.67 -28.95 8.79
CA ARG A 72 -7.93 -29.66 9.07
C ARG A 72 -8.17 -29.74 10.58
N ASP A 73 -7.08 -29.83 11.34
CA ASP A 73 -7.09 -30.06 12.77
C ASP A 73 -7.15 -28.73 13.56
N GLY A 74 -6.90 -27.60 12.89
CA GLY A 74 -6.96 -26.24 13.44
C GLY A 74 -5.84 -25.95 14.44
N ASN A 75 -4.76 -26.73 14.42
CA ASN A 75 -3.68 -26.64 15.41
C ASN A 75 -2.58 -25.63 15.01
N GLY A 76 -2.72 -24.99 13.85
CA GLY A 76 -1.79 -23.99 13.30
C GLY A 76 -0.56 -24.59 12.61
N SER A 77 -0.48 -25.92 12.51
CA SER A 77 0.61 -26.64 11.88
C SER A 77 0.09 -27.74 10.96
N ILE A 78 0.71 -27.88 9.79
CA ILE A 78 0.31 -28.90 8.84
C ILE A 78 1.04 -30.20 9.17
N SER A 79 0.30 -31.23 9.51
CA SER A 79 0.83 -32.58 9.72
C SER A 79 0.99 -33.36 8.40
N PRO A 80 1.88 -34.37 8.35
CA PRO A 80 2.00 -35.26 7.19
C PRO A 80 0.72 -36.04 6.88
N VAL A 81 -0.12 -36.26 7.89
CA VAL A 81 -1.40 -36.98 7.74
C VAL A 81 -2.42 -36.10 7.03
N GLU A 82 -2.50 -34.82 7.38
CA GLU A 82 -3.36 -33.85 6.69
C GLU A 82 -2.90 -33.63 5.25
N GLU A 83 -1.58 -33.57 5.02
CA GLU A 83 -1.00 -33.42 3.68
C GLU A 83 -1.40 -34.55 2.72
N ALA A 84 -1.63 -35.76 3.24
CA ALA A 84 -2.13 -36.89 2.45
C ALA A 84 -3.62 -36.77 2.07
N THR A 85 -4.39 -35.90 2.75
CA THR A 85 -5.83 -35.69 2.50
C THR A 85 -6.12 -34.54 1.54
N TRP A 86 -5.08 -33.90 1.02
CA TRP A 86 -5.22 -32.74 0.16
C TRP A 86 -5.57 -33.10 -1.27
N THR A 87 -6.41 -32.26 -1.84
CA THR A 87 -6.76 -32.24 -3.25
C THR A 87 -5.62 -31.63 -4.07
N GLU A 88 -5.60 -31.91 -5.38
CA GLU A 88 -4.60 -31.33 -6.28
C GLU A 88 -4.63 -29.79 -6.28
N THR A 89 -5.81 -29.18 -6.08
CA THR A 89 -5.98 -27.72 -5.99
C THR A 89 -5.36 -27.15 -4.73
N GLU A 90 -5.51 -27.81 -3.58
CA GLU A 90 -4.88 -27.45 -2.31
C GLU A 90 -3.35 -27.56 -2.39
N ILE A 91 -2.84 -28.65 -2.96
CA ILE A 91 -1.39 -28.84 -3.19
C ILE A 91 -0.84 -27.72 -4.08
N LYS A 92 -1.57 -27.37 -5.14
CA LYS A 92 -1.20 -26.26 -6.02
C LYS A 92 -1.22 -24.92 -5.29
N ALA A 93 -2.21 -24.66 -4.45
CA ALA A 93 -2.30 -23.44 -3.63
C ALA A 93 -1.15 -23.34 -2.63
N ARG A 94 -0.75 -24.43 -1.97
CA ARG A 94 0.41 -24.45 -1.06
C ARG A 94 1.72 -24.21 -1.81
N LYS A 95 1.90 -24.84 -2.98
CA LYS A 95 3.06 -24.58 -3.85
C LYS A 95 3.11 -23.13 -4.30
N MET A 96 1.97 -22.54 -4.69
CA MET A 96 1.89 -21.11 -4.99
C MET A 96 2.26 -20.28 -3.76
N ARG A 97 1.71 -20.53 -2.58
CA ARG A 97 2.02 -19.76 -1.36
C ARG A 97 3.50 -19.78 -0.97
N VAL A 98 4.15 -20.94 -1.09
CA VAL A 98 5.58 -21.09 -0.77
C VAL A 98 6.46 -20.45 -1.85
N ALA A 99 6.15 -20.64 -3.13
CA ALA A 99 6.86 -20.00 -4.24
C ALA A 99 6.65 -18.47 -4.26
N ASP A 100 5.47 -17.99 -3.84
CA ASP A 100 5.08 -16.58 -3.74
C ASP A 100 5.50 -15.92 -2.41
N GLY A 101 6.44 -16.49 -1.64
CA GLY A 101 7.00 -15.82 -0.46
C GLY A 101 7.48 -14.40 -0.76
N GLY A 102 8.02 -14.17 -1.97
CA GLY A 102 8.37 -12.84 -2.47
C GLY A 102 7.15 -11.95 -2.77
N ARG A 103 6.03 -12.52 -3.24
CA ARG A 103 4.78 -11.80 -3.52
C ARG A 103 4.06 -11.35 -2.24
N ASN A 104 4.18 -12.11 -1.16
CA ASN A 104 3.66 -11.70 0.15
C ASN A 104 4.46 -10.51 0.71
N VAL A 105 5.79 -10.52 0.58
CA VAL A 105 6.61 -9.35 0.95
C VAL A 105 6.28 -8.16 0.06
N PHE A 106 6.17 -8.37 -1.26
CA PHE A 106 5.89 -7.30 -2.20
C PHE A 106 4.48 -6.72 -2.02
N GLY A 107 3.48 -7.58 -1.83
CA GLY A 107 2.08 -7.18 -1.76
C GLY A 107 1.67 -6.63 -0.40
N TYR A 108 2.08 -7.28 0.68
CA TYR A 108 1.71 -6.82 2.02
C TYR A 108 2.60 -5.68 2.50
N ALA A 109 3.92 -5.76 2.25
CA ALA A 109 4.86 -4.75 2.74
C ALA A 109 5.07 -3.61 1.74
N LEU A 110 5.44 -3.89 0.48
CA LEU A 110 5.86 -2.85 -0.48
C LEU A 110 4.70 -2.11 -1.16
N ALA A 111 3.62 -2.80 -1.55
CA ALA A 111 2.54 -2.18 -2.34
C ALA A 111 1.91 -0.95 -1.67
N PRO A 112 1.66 -0.93 -0.33
CA PRO A 112 1.18 0.28 0.34
C PRO A 112 2.19 1.44 0.29
N TYR A 113 3.49 1.16 0.45
CA TYR A 113 4.53 2.19 0.35
C TYR A 113 4.68 2.70 -1.09
N LEU A 114 4.55 1.84 -2.09
CA LEU A 114 4.55 2.23 -3.49
C LEU A 114 3.36 3.14 -3.81
N ALA A 115 2.15 2.79 -3.35
CA ALA A 115 0.97 3.62 -3.51
C ALA A 115 1.15 5.02 -2.89
N LEU A 116 1.71 5.08 -1.68
CA LEU A 116 2.00 6.33 -0.98
C LEU A 116 3.07 7.16 -1.69
N THR A 117 4.18 6.54 -2.07
CA THR A 117 5.30 7.19 -2.75
C THR A 117 4.86 7.76 -4.09
N TYR A 118 4.11 6.97 -4.87
CA TYR A 118 3.60 7.41 -6.17
C TYR A 118 2.62 8.57 -6.02
N SER A 119 1.73 8.52 -5.02
CA SER A 119 0.81 9.62 -4.71
C SER A 119 1.55 10.90 -4.32
N ALA A 120 2.60 10.79 -3.51
CA ALA A 120 3.45 11.92 -3.14
C ALA A 120 4.16 12.54 -4.36
N ILE A 121 4.71 11.70 -5.26
CA ILE A 121 5.37 12.16 -6.49
C ILE A 121 4.37 12.88 -7.40
N VAL A 122 3.22 12.26 -7.68
CA VAL A 122 2.17 12.85 -8.55
C VAL A 122 1.69 14.18 -7.99
N PHE A 123 1.49 14.25 -6.67
CA PHE A 123 1.09 15.49 -6.00
C PHE A 123 2.17 16.59 -6.12
N LEU A 124 3.43 16.27 -5.83
CA LEU A 124 4.54 17.22 -5.96
C LEU A 124 4.75 17.69 -7.40
N MET A 125 4.66 16.79 -8.38
CA MET A 125 4.73 17.11 -9.81
C MET A 125 3.59 18.04 -10.23
N THR A 126 2.34 17.73 -9.84
CA THR A 126 1.18 18.59 -10.12
C THR A 126 1.39 19.99 -9.55
N TYR A 127 1.91 20.08 -8.32
CA TYR A 127 2.15 21.36 -7.67
C TYR A 127 3.30 22.14 -8.31
N LEU A 128 4.36 21.45 -8.74
CA LEU A 128 5.46 22.03 -9.49
C LEU A 128 4.99 22.59 -10.83
N SER A 129 4.14 21.85 -11.57
CA SER A 129 3.53 22.32 -12.81
C SER A 129 2.69 23.57 -12.58
N ILE A 130 1.81 23.58 -11.58
CA ILE A 130 1.00 24.76 -11.24
C ILE A 130 1.89 25.97 -10.92
N TRP A 131 2.99 25.76 -10.18
CA TRP A 131 3.93 26.83 -9.86
C TRP A 131 4.66 27.39 -11.09
N LEU A 132 5.16 26.51 -11.98
CA LEU A 132 5.83 26.90 -13.22
C LEU A 132 4.88 27.66 -14.14
N PHE A 133 3.69 27.13 -14.40
CA PHE A 133 2.69 27.78 -15.26
C PHE A 133 2.11 29.06 -14.64
N GLY A 134 1.97 29.10 -13.32
CA GLY A 134 1.58 30.33 -12.60
C GLY A 134 2.61 31.45 -12.76
N LYS A 135 3.91 31.13 -12.66
CA LYS A 135 4.99 32.09 -12.89
C LYS A 135 5.06 32.58 -14.34
N ILE A 136 4.82 31.69 -15.31
CA ILE A 136 4.78 32.06 -16.72
C ILE A 136 3.64 33.06 -16.96
N LYS A 137 2.45 32.81 -16.41
CA LYS A 137 1.30 33.72 -16.55
C LYS A 137 1.54 35.11 -15.95
N THR A 138 2.32 35.21 -14.87
CA THR A 138 2.69 36.50 -14.25
C THR A 138 3.87 37.21 -14.90
N ARG A 139 4.61 36.56 -15.81
CA ARG A 139 5.73 37.19 -16.55
C ARG A 139 5.35 37.66 -17.95
N VAL A 140 4.27 37.13 -18.51
CA VAL A 140 3.81 37.40 -19.88
C VAL A 140 2.74 38.51 -19.91
N PHE A 141 2.23 38.93 -18.75
CA PHE A 141 1.33 40.08 -18.59
C PHE A 141 2.01 41.19 -17.80
#